data_AF-A0A256CTG2-F1
#
_entry.id   AF-A0A256CTG2-F1
#
_cell.length_a   1.000
_cell.length_b   1.000
_cell.length_c   1.000
_cell.angle_alpha   90.00
_cell.angle_beta   90.00
_cell.angle_gamma   90.00
#
_symmetry.space_group_name_H-M   'P 1'
#
loop_
_entity.id
_entity.type
_entity.pdbx_description
1 polymer ?
#
loop_
_entity_poly.entity_id
_entity_poly.type
_entity_poly.pdbx_seq_one_letter_code
_entity_poly.pdbx_strand_id
1 'polypeptide(L)'
;MPKNFIQDIAGRLHDALPDGVKNAGGEVEKLVKEGVDSALSNFKFVRYEEFEIQEKVLLKTREKVELLTQRVAELEAKLDQLLLDKEQAESDDASILLADSSGELPED
;
A
#
# COMPACT_ATOMS: atom_id res chain seq x y z
N MET A 1 -10.86 2.16 -24.73
CA MET A 1 -12.22 1.88 -24.23
C MET A 1 -13.06 1.25 -25.33
N PRO A 2 -13.81 0.17 -25.06
CA PRO A 2 -14.68 -0.44 -26.06
C PRO A 2 -15.86 0.51 -26.35
N LYS A 3 -16.06 0.85 -27.63
CA LYS A 3 -17.09 1.79 -28.09
C LYS A 3 -18.54 1.32 -27.83
N ASN A 4 -18.71 0.05 -27.43
CA ASN A 4 -20.01 -0.61 -27.33
C ASN A 4 -20.72 -0.38 -25.99
N PHE A 5 -19.99 -0.09 -24.90
CA PHE A 5 -20.61 0.08 -23.56
C PHE A 5 -21.56 1.28 -23.50
N ILE A 6 -21.24 2.36 -24.20
CA ILE A 6 -22.08 3.56 -24.29
C ILE A 6 -23.35 3.26 -25.10
N GLN A 7 -23.21 2.50 -26.18
CA GLN A 7 -24.32 2.05 -27.01
C GLN A 7 -25.27 1.12 -26.23
N ASP A 8 -24.72 0.22 -25.40
CA ASP A 8 -25.50 -0.68 -24.56
C ASP A 8 -26.27 0.07 -23.46
N ILE A 9 -25.66 1.07 -22.82
CA ILE A 9 -26.34 1.91 -21.83
C ILE A 9 -27.43 2.76 -22.48
N ALA A 10 -27.14 3.36 -23.64
CA ALA A 10 -28.11 4.16 -24.39
C ALA A 10 -29.32 3.31 -24.82
N GLY A 11 -29.08 2.08 -25.28
CA GLY A 11 -30.15 1.13 -25.62
C GLY A 11 -31.02 0.75 -24.42
N ARG A 12 -30.40 0.41 -23.28
CA ARG A 12 -31.14 0.06 -22.06
C ARG A 12 -31.93 1.24 -21.47
N LEU A 13 -31.41 2.46 -21.62
CA LEU A 13 -32.11 3.68 -21.22
C LEU A 13 -33.30 3.95 -22.13
N HIS A 14 -33.16 3.73 -23.44
CA HIS A 14 -34.24 3.83 -24.42
C HIS A 14 -35.37 2.83 -24.14
N ASP A 15 -35.02 1.58 -23.82
CA ASP A 15 -35.98 0.52 -23.48
C ASP A 15 -36.75 0.81 -22.19
N ALA A 16 -36.17 1.59 -21.27
CA ALA A 16 -36.77 1.98 -19.99
C ALA A 16 -37.68 3.23 -20.07
N LEU A 17 -37.75 3.92 -21.21
CA LEU A 17 -38.60 5.11 -21.35
C LEU A 17 -40.09 4.72 -21.57
N PRO A 18 -41.06 5.45 -20.96
CA PRO A 18 -42.49 5.19 -21.15
C PRO A 18 -42.94 5.42 -22.60
N ASP A 19 -43.92 4.67 -23.08
CA ASP A 19 -44.35 4.70 -24.49
C ASP A 19 -44.84 6.07 -24.98
N GLY A 20 -45.31 6.94 -24.07
CA GLY A 20 -45.66 8.33 -24.37
C GLY A 20 -44.47 9.22 -24.78
N VAL A 21 -43.24 8.87 -24.37
CA VAL A 21 -41.99 9.57 -24.72
C VAL A 21 -41.37 8.98 -25.99
N LYS A 22 -41.55 7.68 -26.24
CA LYS A 22 -41.12 7.01 -27.48
C LYS A 22 -41.82 7.60 -28.72
N ASN A 23 -43.07 8.02 -28.58
CA ASN A 23 -43.89 8.57 -29.66
C ASN A 23 -43.60 10.06 -29.97
N ALA A 24 -42.89 10.79 -29.11
CA ALA A 24 -42.44 12.18 -29.36
C ALA A 24 -41.15 12.23 -30.22
N GLY A 25 -41.03 11.26 -31.13
CA GLY A 25 -39.78 10.71 -31.65
C GLY A 25 -38.76 11.70 -32.22
N GLY A 26 -37.49 11.33 -32.05
CA GLY A 26 -36.33 11.98 -32.68
C GLY A 26 -35.68 13.07 -31.84
N GLU A 27 -36.41 14.12 -31.47
CA GLU A 27 -35.81 15.27 -30.76
C GLU A 27 -35.50 14.95 -29.30
N VAL A 28 -36.41 14.29 -28.59
CA VAL A 28 -36.18 13.85 -27.21
C VAL A 28 -35.07 12.80 -27.16
N GLU A 29 -35.04 11.88 -28.12
CA GLU A 29 -33.99 10.86 -28.23
C GLU A 29 -32.62 11.49 -28.44
N LYS A 30 -32.51 12.49 -29.31
CA LYS A 30 -31.28 13.23 -29.55
C LYS A 30 -30.83 13.99 -28.30
N LEU A 31 -31.74 14.67 -27.60
CA LEU A 31 -31.42 15.36 -26.35
C LEU A 31 -30.99 14.39 -25.24
N VAL A 32 -31.64 13.22 -25.13
CA VAL A 32 -31.25 12.19 -24.16
C VAL A 32 -29.88 11.63 -24.50
N LYS A 33 -29.59 11.36 -25.78
CA LYS A 33 -28.28 10.87 -26.22
C LYS A 33 -27.18 11.89 -25.97
N GLU A 34 -27.39 13.15 -26.36
CA GLU A 34 -26.44 14.24 -26.10
C GLU A 34 -26.26 14.50 -24.60
N GLY A 35 -27.34 14.40 -23.82
CA GLY A 35 -27.31 14.50 -22.36
C GLY A 35 -26.53 13.37 -21.71
N VAL A 36 -26.69 12.12 -22.18
CA VAL A 36 -25.96 10.94 -21.71
C VAL A 36 -24.50 10.99 -22.15
N ASP A 37 -24.20 11.35 -23.39
CA ASP A 37 -22.82 11.51 -23.89
C ASP A 37 -22.08 12.62 -23.12
N SER A 38 -22.76 13.74 -22.85
CA SER A 38 -22.22 14.83 -22.02
C SER A 38 -22.07 14.41 -20.56
N ALA A 39 -23.07 13.74 -19.97
CA ALA A 39 -23.00 13.26 -18.60
C ALA A 39 -21.88 12.23 -18.43
N LEU A 40 -21.72 11.28 -19.36
CA LEU A 40 -20.66 10.26 -19.34
C LEU A 40 -19.27 10.86 -19.62
N SER A 41 -19.17 11.92 -20.43
CA SER A 41 -17.93 12.68 -20.59
C SER A 41 -17.55 13.46 -19.31
N ASN A 42 -18.53 13.82 -18.49
CA ASN A 42 -18.34 14.52 -17.21
C ASN A 42 -18.25 13.58 -16.01
N PHE A 43 -18.73 12.34 -16.12
CA PHE A 43 -18.44 11.27 -15.18
C PHE A 43 -16.95 10.95 -15.32
N LYS A 44 -16.17 11.51 -14.40
CA LYS A 44 -14.83 11.04 -14.11
C LYS A 44 -14.93 9.58 -13.69
N PHE A 45 -14.88 8.67 -14.66
CA PHE A 45 -14.32 7.36 -14.38
C PHE A 45 -12.98 7.66 -13.71
N VAL A 46 -12.80 7.24 -12.45
CA VAL A 46 -11.44 7.00 -11.96
C VAL A 46 -10.83 6.15 -13.06
N ARG A 47 -9.94 6.76 -13.85
CA ARG A 47 -9.46 6.09 -15.05
C ARG A 47 -8.85 4.82 -14.53
N TYR A 48 -9.18 3.68 -15.13
CA TYR A 48 -8.64 2.39 -14.69
C TYR A 48 -7.11 2.46 -14.53
N GLU A 49 -6.45 3.30 -15.34
CA GLU A 49 -5.05 3.69 -15.23
C GLU A 49 -4.65 4.33 -13.88
N GLU A 50 -5.44 5.23 -13.31
CA GLU A 50 -5.18 5.84 -11.99
C GLU A 50 -5.34 4.82 -10.86
N PHE A 51 -6.26 3.87 -11.00
CA PHE A 51 -6.43 2.76 -10.07
C PHE A 51 -5.22 1.81 -10.12
N GLU A 52 -4.76 1.42 -11.30
CA GLU A 52 -3.56 0.58 -11.46
C GLU A 52 -2.29 1.26 -10.91
N ILE A 53 -2.17 2.58 -11.06
CA ILE A 53 -1.04 3.33 -10.50
C ILE A 53 -1.08 3.28 -8.97
N GLN A 54 -2.25 3.48 -8.36
CA GLN A 54 -2.39 3.41 -6.90
C GLN A 54 -2.10 2.00 -6.38
N GLU A 55 -2.54 0.95 -7.09
CA GLU A 55 -2.22 -0.44 -6.76
C GLU A 55 -0.69 -0.70 -6.80
N LYS A 56 0.00 -0.23 -7.84
CA LYS A 56 1.46 -0.34 -7.95
C LYS A 56 2.19 0.44 -6.85
N VAL A 57 1.72 1.63 -6.50
CA VAL A 57 2.29 2.43 -5.40
C VAL A 57 2.08 1.71 -4.06
N LEU A 58 0.92 1.11 -3.84
CA LEU A 58 0.61 0.36 -2.63
C LEU A 58 1.50 -0.88 -2.49
N LEU A 59 1.67 -1.65 -3.57
CA LEU A 59 2.58 -2.80 -3.61
C LEU A 59 4.01 -2.40 -3.25
N LYS A 60 4.55 -1.36 -3.91
CA LYS A 60 5.90 -0.85 -3.62
C LYS A 60 6.05 -0.35 -2.18
N THR A 61 5.00 0.26 -1.64
CA THR A 61 5.01 0.73 -0.24
C THR A 61 5.05 -0.45 0.72
N ARG A 62 4.28 -1.51 0.44
CA ARG A 62 4.29 -2.74 1.23
C ARG A 62 5.66 -3.42 1.22
N GLU A 63 6.25 -3.61 0.04
CA GLU A 63 7.60 -4.16 -0.10
C GLU A 63 8.64 -3.34 0.67
N LYS A 64 8.55 -2.01 0.58
CA LYS A 64 9.48 -1.11 1.29
C LYS A 64 9.30 -1.17 2.81
N VAL A 65 8.07 -1.30 3.30
CA VAL A 65 7.79 -1.48 4.72
C VAL A 65 8.36 -2.81 5.21
N GLU A 66 8.14 -3.90 4.48
CA GLU A 66 8.68 -5.22 4.85
C GLU A 66 10.22 -5.20 4.92
N LEU A 67 10.89 -4.60 3.93
CA LEU A 67 12.35 -4.43 3.93
C LEU A 67 12.84 -3.60 5.12
N LEU A 68 12.15 -2.49 5.43
CA LEU A 68 12.52 -1.64 6.56
C LEU A 68 12.32 -2.36 7.89
N THR A 69 11.22 -3.11 8.05
CA THR A 69 10.98 -3.93 9.24
C THR A 69 12.08 -4.96 9.43
N GLN A 70 12.50 -5.66 8.37
CA GLN A 70 13.63 -6.60 8.43
C GLN A 70 14.92 -5.89 8.85
N ARG A 71 15.24 -4.75 8.25
CA ARG A 71 16.46 -3.99 8.57
C ARG A 71 16.46 -3.48 10.01
N VAL A 72 15.31 -3.09 10.56
CA VAL A 72 15.19 -2.70 11.96
C VAL A 72 15.41 -3.91 12.86
N ALA A 73 14.77 -5.05 12.59
CA ALA A 73 14.96 -6.27 13.38
C ALA A 73 16.42 -6.76 13.38
N GLU A 74 17.13 -6.66 12.25
CA GLU A 74 18.56 -6.96 12.18
C GLU A 74 19.41 -6.02 13.03
N LEU A 75 19.07 -4.73 13.06
CA LEU A 75 19.79 -3.74 13.87
C LEU A 75 19.51 -3.92 15.37
N GLU A 76 18.27 -4.22 15.74
CA GLU A 76 17.88 -4.55 17.11
C GLU A 76 18.62 -5.81 17.59
N ALA A 77 18.65 -6.88 16.77
CA ALA A 77 19.39 -8.09 17.11
C ALA A 77 20.90 -7.86 17.29
N LYS A 78 21.51 -7.01 16.46
CA LYS A 78 22.93 -6.62 16.61
C LYS A 78 23.16 -5.80 17.87
N LEU A 79 22.23 -4.91 18.21
CA LEU A 79 22.31 -4.11 19.43
C LEU A 79 22.24 -5.01 20.66
N ASP A 80 21.31 -5.97 20.68
CA ASP A 80 21.17 -6.94 21.77
C ASP A 80 22.44 -7.79 21.92
N GLN A 81 23.02 -8.26 20.81
CA GLN A 81 24.30 -8.97 20.84
C GLN A 81 25.42 -8.12 21.44
N LEU A 82 25.55 -6.86 21.02
CA LEU A 82 26.58 -5.97 21.56
C LEU A 82 26.39 -5.68 23.05
N LEU A 83 25.15 -5.60 23.54
CA LEU A 83 24.88 -5.43 24.96
C LEU A 83 25.26 -6.68 25.75
N LEU A 84 24.95 -7.87 25.23
CA LEU A 84 25.36 -9.14 25.83
C LEU A 84 26.89 -9.29 25.88
N ASP A 85 27.57 -8.95 24.78
CA ASP A 85 29.03 -8.99 24.70
C ASP A 85 29.68 -8.03 25.72
N LYS A 86 29.05 -6.86 25.95
CA LYS A 86 29.51 -5.89 26.93
C LYS A 86 29.31 -6.38 28.37
N GLU A 87 28.16 -6.98 28.68
CA GLU A 87 27.89 -7.55 30.01
C GLU A 87 28.83 -8.72 30.32
N GLN A 88 29.17 -9.54 29.32
CA GLN A 88 30.15 -10.63 29.47
C GLN A 88 31.56 -10.07 29.71
N ALA A 89 31.98 -9.04 28.98
CA ALA A 89 33.28 -8.41 29.18
C ALA A 89 33.41 -7.74 30.56
N GLU A 90 32.36 -7.10 31.08
CA GLU A 90 32.35 -6.51 32.42
C GLU A 90 32.35 -7.58 33.54
N SER A 91 31.69 -8.73 33.32
CA SER A 91 31.72 -9.88 34.24
C SER A 91 33.09 -10.55 34.28
N ASP A 92 33.71 -10.77 33.12
CA ASP A 92 35.01 -11.42 33.02
C ASP A 92 36.12 -10.56 33.66
N ASP A 93 36.11 -9.25 33.45
CA ASP A 93 37.07 -8.30 34.06
C ASP A 93 36.92 -8.23 35.59
N ALA A 94 35.68 -8.26 36.11
CA ALA A 94 35.42 -8.31 37.55
C ALA A 94 35.94 -9.62 38.19
N SER A 95 35.83 -10.75 37.49
CA SER A 95 36.39 -12.02 37.96
C SER A 95 37.92 -12.08 37.88
N ILE A 96 38.54 -11.42 36.90
CA ILE A 96 40.00 -11.30 36.77
C ILE A 96 40.58 -10.44 37.90
N LEU A 97 39.95 -9.31 38.22
CA LEU A 97 40.37 -8.44 39.35
C LEU A 97 40.24 -9.13 40.71
N LEU A 98 39.19 -9.93 40.91
CA LEU A 98 39.03 -10.72 42.15
C LEU A 98 40.08 -11.83 42.25
N ALA A 99 40.47 -12.46 41.14
CA ALA A 99 41.51 -13.48 41.10
C ALA A 99 42.91 -12.91 41.39
N ASP A 100 43.24 -11.71 40.89
CA ASP A 100 44.52 -11.03 41.14
C ASP A 100 44.67 -10.60 42.61
N SER A 101 43.58 -10.16 43.27
CA SER A 101 43.60 -9.87 44.72
C SER A 101 43.69 -11.10 45.62
N SER A 102 43.45 -12.30 45.08
CA SER A 102 43.48 -13.57 45.80
C SER A 102 44.78 -14.36 45.58
N GLY A 103 45.67 -13.90 44.69
CA GLY A 103 46.95 -14.51 44.38
C GLY A 103 48.07 -14.05 45.32
N GLU A 104 48.29 -14.85 46.36
CA GLU A 104 49.54 -15.05 47.12
C GLU A 104 50.47 -13.86 47.44
N LEU A 105 50.41 -13.47 48.71
CA LEU A 105 51.55 -12.93 49.47
C LEU A 105 52.79 -13.84 49.28
N PRO A 106 53.99 -13.28 49.12
CA PRO A 106 55.22 -14.06 49.18
C PRO A 106 55.41 -14.57 50.62
N GLU A 107 55.29 -15.88 50.83
CA GLU A 107 55.85 -16.51 52.03
C GLU A 107 57.36 -16.72 51.84
N ASP A 108 58.12 -16.31 52.86
CA ASP A 108 59.58 -16.30 52.99
C ASP A 108 60.27 -17.65 52.72
#